data_AF-A0A2D6PBF9-F1
#
_entry.id   AF-A0A2D6PBF9-F1
#
_cell.length_a   1.000
_cell.length_b   1.000
_cell.length_c   1.000
_cell.angle_alpha   90.00
_cell.angle_beta   90.00
_cell.angle_gamma   90.00
#
_symmetry.space_group_name_H-M   'P 1'
#
loop_
_entity.id
_entity.type
_entity.pdbx_description
1 polymer ?
#
loop_
_entity_poly.entity_id
_entity_poly.type
_entity_poly.pdbx_seq_one_letter_code
_entity_poly.pdbx_strand_id
1 'polypeptide(L)'
;SAAYVFLEKSYILLEGDPEKEIIINLKSKENLDEKELEKLGREFLNELINYSFYQKQSNKNSEIRKIILQRSLLTNDSEFGGEGKSIEDIEEVDIEDEEIDDPEGIAIPWEEKYKTDGNK
;
A
#
# COMPACT_ATOMS: atom_id res chain seq x y z
N SER A 1 4.85 1.42 11.05
CA SER A 1 5.85 0.77 11.92
C SER A 1 5.17 0.39 13.22
N ALA A 2 5.28 -0.85 13.67
CA ALA A 2 4.68 -1.30 14.92
C ALA A 2 5.19 -0.50 16.14
N ALA A 3 6.48 -0.15 16.14
CA ALA A 3 7.09 0.65 17.20
C ALA A 3 6.38 2.00 17.40
N TYR A 4 6.05 2.69 16.29
CA TYR A 4 5.38 3.98 16.33
C TYR A 4 4.01 3.92 17.02
N VAL A 5 3.21 2.89 16.71
CA VAL A 5 1.86 2.69 17.29
C VAL A 5 1.92 2.48 18.80
N PHE A 6 3.03 1.95 19.32
CA PHE A 6 3.20 1.64 20.73
C PHE A 6 3.95 2.71 21.52
N LEU A 7 4.45 3.77 20.88
CA LEU A 7 5.22 4.83 21.57
C LEU A 7 4.46 5.49 22.72
N GLU A 8 3.13 5.56 22.66
CA GLU A 8 2.34 6.10 23.75
C GLU A 8 2.30 5.15 24.95
N LYS A 9 2.14 3.84 24.70
CA LYS A 9 1.91 2.80 25.71
C LYS A 9 3.20 2.28 26.35
N SER A 10 4.30 2.24 25.60
CA SER A 10 5.55 1.63 26.05
C SER A 10 6.79 2.36 25.56
N TYR A 11 7.86 2.21 26.32
CA TYR A 11 9.21 2.41 25.85
C TYR A 11 9.66 1.15 25.11
N ILE A 12 10.34 1.34 23.99
CA ILE A 12 10.78 0.28 23.10
C ILE A 12 12.27 0.40 22.91
N LEU A 13 13.00 -0.66 23.23
CA LEU A 13 14.42 -0.78 22.96
C LEU A 13 14.63 -1.89 21.94
N LEU A 14 15.34 -1.58 20.86
CA LEU A 14 15.68 -2.48 19.78
C LEU A 14 17.17 -2.78 19.85
N GLU A 15 17.51 -4.06 19.87
CA GLU A 15 18.88 -4.56 19.94
C GLU A 15 19.08 -5.69 18.92
N GLY A 16 20.33 -6.09 18.69
CA GLY A 16 20.68 -7.19 17.78
C GLY A 16 21.17 -6.73 16.41
N ASP A 17 21.25 -7.69 15.48
CA ASP A 17 21.71 -7.50 14.10
C ASP A 17 20.50 -7.52 13.16
N PRO A 18 20.19 -6.42 12.44
CA PRO A 18 19.01 -6.33 11.60
C PRO A 18 18.95 -7.37 10.47
N GLU A 19 20.09 -7.94 10.07
CA GLU A 19 20.15 -8.97 9.02
C GLU A 19 20.03 -10.41 9.57
N LYS A 20 20.05 -10.59 10.90
CA LYS A 20 19.98 -11.92 11.53
C LYS A 20 18.86 -12.04 12.54
N GLU A 21 18.89 -11.20 13.56
CA GLU A 21 17.99 -11.28 14.70
C GLU A 21 17.88 -9.92 15.39
N ILE A 22 16.63 -9.50 15.61
CA ILE A 22 16.30 -8.30 16.36
C ILE A 22 15.62 -8.71 17.66
N ILE A 23 16.18 -8.23 18.77
CA ILE A 23 15.61 -8.41 20.11
C ILE A 23 14.85 -7.13 20.47
N ILE A 24 13.61 -7.30 20.91
CA ILE A 24 12.71 -6.18 21.23
C ILE A 24 12.37 -6.23 22.71
N ASN A 25 12.80 -5.22 23.44
CA ASN A 25 12.47 -5.04 24.85
C ASN A 25 11.37 -3.98 24.98
N LEU A 26 10.22 -4.40 25.52
CA LEU A 26 9.08 -3.52 25.78
C LEU A 26 9.00 -3.24 27.28
N LYS A 27 8.93 -1.96 27.64
CA LYS A 27 8.64 -1.52 29.01
C LYS A 27 7.39 -0.67 29.01
N SER A 28 6.34 -1.14 29.68
CA SER A 28 5.11 -0.36 29.86
C SER A 28 5.40 0.96 30.58
N LYS A 29 4.71 2.03 30.19
CA LYS A 29 4.71 3.29 30.93
C LYS A 29 3.78 3.27 32.15
N GLU A 30 2.84 2.33 32.15
CA GLU A 30 1.93 2.07 33.26
C GLU A 30 2.39 0.86 34.07
N ASN A 31 1.96 0.78 35.33
CA ASN A 31 2.17 -0.41 36.15
C ASN A 31 1.16 -1.48 35.74
N LEU A 32 1.63 -2.43 34.93
CA LEU A 32 0.85 -3.57 34.47
C LEU A 32 1.24 -4.83 35.24
N ASP A 33 0.28 -5.74 35.41
CA ASP A 33 0.59 -7.07 35.92
C ASP A 33 1.28 -7.96 34.86
N GLU A 34 1.74 -9.15 35.26
CA GLU A 34 2.46 -10.06 34.38
C GLU A 34 1.63 -10.49 33.15
N LYS A 35 0.33 -10.72 33.34
CA LYS A 35 -0.58 -11.15 32.28
C LYS A 35 -0.85 -10.02 31.30
N GLU A 36 -0.97 -8.80 31.79
CA GLU A 36 -1.12 -7.59 30.99
C GLU A 36 0.15 -7.27 30.20
N LEU A 37 1.34 -7.48 30.78
CA LEU A 37 2.62 -7.36 30.07
C LEU A 37 2.75 -8.39 28.95
N GLU A 38 2.38 -9.65 29.21
CA GLU A 38 2.38 -10.68 28.17
C GLU A 38 1.42 -10.30 27.04
N LYS A 39 0.22 -9.81 27.39
CA LYS A 39 -0.76 -9.33 26.42
C LYS A 39 -0.19 -8.17 25.58
N LEU A 40 0.47 -7.19 26.21
CA LEU A 40 1.12 -6.07 25.51
C LEU A 40 2.15 -6.57 24.49
N GLY A 41 2.98 -7.56 24.87
CA GLY A 41 3.94 -8.19 23.97
C GLY A 41 3.28 -8.90 22.78
N ARG A 42 2.18 -9.61 23.03
CA ARG A 42 1.41 -10.29 21.96
C ARG A 42 0.74 -9.30 21.01
N GLU A 43 0.18 -8.20 21.52
CA GLU A 43 -0.38 -7.14 20.68
C GLU A 43 0.70 -6.49 19.82
N PHE A 44 1.89 -6.25 20.37
CA PHE A 44 3.02 -5.71 19.61
C PHE A 44 3.45 -6.67 18.48
N LEU A 45 3.51 -7.97 18.76
CA LEU A 45 3.83 -8.99 17.77
C LEU A 45 2.81 -9.03 16.63
N ASN A 46 1.52 -8.92 16.94
CA ASN A 46 0.47 -8.84 15.92
C ASN A 46 0.67 -7.62 15.00
N GLU A 47 1.00 -6.46 15.56
CA GLU A 47 1.28 -5.28 14.74
C GLU A 47 2.53 -5.48 13.85
N LEU A 48 3.58 -6.14 14.33
CA LEU A 48 4.73 -6.47 13.50
C LEU A 48 4.34 -7.34 12.30
N ILE A 49 3.53 -8.37 12.52
CA ILE A 49 3.04 -9.25 11.45
C ILE A 49 2.20 -8.45 10.44
N ASN A 50 1.30 -7.60 10.93
CA ASN A 50 0.46 -6.74 10.08
C ASN A 50 1.32 -5.83 9.19
N TYR A 51 2.30 -5.13 9.76
CA TYR A 51 3.17 -4.25 8.99
C TYR A 51 4.09 -5.02 8.03
N SER A 52 4.56 -6.22 8.40
CA SER A 52 5.34 -7.08 7.50
C SER A 52 4.53 -7.52 6.29
N PHE A 53 3.29 -7.97 6.52
CA PHE A 53 2.37 -8.33 5.44
C PHE A 53 2.07 -7.12 4.55
N TYR A 54 1.73 -5.98 5.15
CA TYR A 54 1.47 -4.75 4.42
C TYR A 54 2.67 -4.31 3.58
N GLN A 55 3.89 -4.34 4.12
CA GLN A 55 5.09 -3.98 3.39
C GLN A 55 5.31 -4.91 2.19
N LYS A 56 5.15 -6.22 2.38
CA LYS A 56 5.26 -7.20 1.30
C LYS A 56 4.22 -6.94 0.20
N GLN A 57 2.97 -6.67 0.56
CA GLN A 57 1.91 -6.41 -0.41
C GLN A 57 2.08 -5.05 -1.09
N SER A 58 2.54 -4.04 -0.35
CA SER A 58 2.88 -2.73 -0.87
C SER A 58 3.98 -2.84 -1.93
N ASN A 59 5.03 -3.62 -1.67
CA ASN A 59 6.10 -3.84 -2.64
C ASN A 59 5.60 -4.58 -3.88
N LYS A 60 4.81 -5.64 -3.70
CA LYS A 60 4.20 -6.39 -4.82
C LYS A 60 3.34 -5.53 -5.72
N ASN A 61 2.56 -4.61 -5.14
CA ASN A 61 1.60 -3.80 -5.89
C ASN A 61 2.16 -2.41 -6.24
N SER A 62 3.47 -2.19 -6.11
CA SER A 62 4.09 -0.88 -6.29
C SER A 62 3.89 -0.32 -7.69
N GLU A 63 4.14 -1.13 -8.73
CA GLU A 63 3.97 -0.73 -10.12
C GLU A 63 2.50 -0.46 -10.49
N ILE A 64 1.57 -1.30 -10.04
CA ILE A 64 0.13 -1.07 -10.26
C ILE A 64 -0.30 0.26 -9.62
N ARG A 65 0.15 0.55 -8.39
CA ARG A 65 -0.15 1.84 -7.75
C ARG A 65 0.46 3.03 -8.50
N LYS A 66 1.66 2.87 -9.06
CA LYS A 66 2.33 3.89 -9.86
C LYS A 66 1.54 4.21 -11.14
N ILE A 67 1.09 3.18 -11.87
CA ILE A 67 0.27 3.34 -13.07
C ILE A 67 -1.05 4.05 -12.74
N ILE A 68 -1.75 3.64 -11.67
CA ILE A 68 -2.99 4.29 -11.23
C ILE A 68 -2.74 5.77 -10.90
N LEU A 69 -1.65 6.07 -10.20
CA LEU A 69 -1.28 7.45 -9.86
C LEU A 69 -0.96 8.28 -11.11
N GLN A 70 -0.17 7.74 -12.04
CA GLN A 70 0.18 8.39 -13.29
C GLN A 70 -1.07 8.71 -14.11
N ARG A 71 -1.97 7.73 -14.30
CA ARG A 71 -3.24 7.93 -15.00
C ARG A 71 -4.11 8.96 -14.30
N SER A 72 -4.21 8.92 -12.97
CA SER A 72 -4.98 9.89 -12.19
C SER A 72 -4.46 11.31 -12.31
N LEU A 73 -3.13 11.51 -12.34
CA LEU A 73 -2.53 12.84 -12.53
C LEU A 73 -2.81 13.35 -13.94
N LEU A 74 -2.53 12.54 -14.97
CA LEU A 74 -2.76 12.91 -16.38
C LEU A 74 -4.23 13.20 -16.69
N THR A 75 -5.17 12.49 -16.06
CA THR A 75 -6.61 12.67 -16.30
C THR A 75 -7.19 13.87 -15.53
N ASN A 76 -6.55 14.30 -14.44
CA ASN A 76 -6.95 15.49 -13.69
C ASN A 76 -6.29 16.78 -14.22
N ASP A 77 -5.23 16.68 -15.02
CA ASP A 77 -4.55 17.84 -15.63
C ASP A 77 -5.21 18.34 -16.93
N SER A 78 -6.49 18.04 -17.15
CA SER A 78 -7.27 18.61 -18.27
C SER A 78 -7.48 20.13 -18.18
N GLU A 79 -7.01 20.81 -17.12
CA GLU A 79 -7.04 22.28 -16.98
C GLU A 79 -5.67 22.97 -16.96
N PHE A 80 -4.53 22.26 -17.07
CA PHE A 80 -3.21 22.91 -17.19
C PHE A 80 -2.61 22.67 -18.58
N GLY A 81 -2.90 23.58 -19.50
CA GLY A 81 -2.19 23.71 -20.78
C GLY A 81 -0.74 24.17 -20.58
N GLY A 82 0.15 23.24 -20.22
CA GLY A 82 1.58 23.51 -20.11
C GLY A 82 2.41 22.23 -20.08
N GLU A 83 2.96 21.86 -21.24
CA GLU A 83 4.14 20.99 -21.45
C GLU A 83 4.37 19.87 -20.41
N GLY A 84 3.35 19.04 -20.18
CA GLY A 84 3.53 17.73 -19.57
C GLY A 84 3.88 16.73 -20.67
N LYS A 85 5.00 16.02 -20.50
CA LYS A 85 5.49 14.98 -21.42
C LYS A 85 4.34 14.19 -22.05
N SER A 86 4.23 14.26 -23.37
CA SER A 86 3.26 13.49 -24.13
C SER A 86 3.55 11.99 -23.97
N ILE A 87 2.52 11.18 -24.24
CA ILE A 87 2.56 9.71 -24.14
C ILE A 87 3.77 9.12 -24.91
N GLU A 88 4.30 9.83 -25.91
CA GLU A 88 5.49 9.44 -26.68
C GLU A 88 6.82 9.41 -25.87
N ASP A 89 6.89 10.05 -24.70
CA ASP A 89 8.10 10.10 -23.87
C ASP A 89 8.21 8.93 -22.86
N ILE A 90 7.17 8.10 -22.77
CA ILE A 90 7.17 6.87 -22.00
C ILE A 90 7.69 5.81 -22.97
N GLU A 91 8.86 5.22 -22.71
CA GLU A 91 9.30 4.01 -23.42
C GLU A 91 8.10 3.05 -23.46
N GLU A 92 7.62 2.73 -24.67
CA GLU A 92 6.60 1.72 -24.89
C GLU A 92 7.06 0.47 -24.12
N VAL A 93 6.44 0.24 -22.97
CA VAL A 93 6.41 -1.10 -22.42
C VAL A 93 5.57 -1.84 -23.44
N ASP A 94 6.23 -2.64 -24.26
CA ASP A 94 5.66 -3.53 -25.27
C ASP A 94 4.82 -4.56 -24.51
N ILE A 95 3.67 -4.11 -24.01
CA ILE A 95 2.57 -4.97 -23.59
C ILE A 95 1.97 -5.38 -24.93
N GLU A 96 2.56 -6.40 -25.55
CA GLU A 96 1.88 -7.17 -26.58
C GLU A 96 0.45 -7.37 -26.08
N ASP A 97 -0.54 -7.09 -26.92
CA ASP A 97 -1.97 -7.29 -26.68
C ASP A 97 -2.25 -8.78 -26.38
N GLU A 98 -1.74 -9.30 -25.27
CA GLU A 98 -2.26 -10.49 -24.64
C GLU A 98 -3.72 -10.13 -24.32
N GLU A 99 -4.64 -10.76 -25.05
CA GLU A 99 -6.06 -10.76 -24.70
C GLU A 99 -6.16 -11.03 -23.21
N ILE A 100 -6.37 -9.96 -22.43
CA ILE A 100 -6.59 -10.07 -21.00
C ILE A 100 -7.88 -10.87 -20.88
N ASP A 101 -7.77 -12.14 -20.51
CA ASP A 101 -8.90 -12.99 -20.18
C ASP A 101 -9.68 -12.25 -19.09
N ASP A 102 -10.79 -11.62 -19.49
CA ASP A 102 -11.70 -10.84 -18.65
C ASP A 102 -12.97 -11.66 -18.41
N PRO A 103 -12.87 -12.79 -17.67
CA PRO A 103 -14.00 -13.68 -17.42
C PRO A 103 -15.15 -12.98 -16.68
N GLU A 104 -14.85 -11.85 -16.03
CA GLU A 104 -15.79 -11.06 -15.23
C GLU A 104 -16.32 -9.81 -15.98
N GLY A 105 -15.84 -9.51 -17.19
CA GLY A 105 -16.35 -8.42 -18.03
C GLY A 105 -16.13 -7.01 -17.47
N ILE A 106 -15.12 -6.82 -16.62
CA ILE A 106 -14.85 -5.55 -15.93
C ILE A 106 -13.88 -4.63 -16.67
N ALA A 107 -13.22 -5.12 -17.73
CA ALA A 107 -12.27 -4.36 -18.54
C ALA A 107 -12.94 -3.39 -19.53
N ILE A 108 -14.28 -3.32 -19.54
CA ILE A 108 -15.03 -2.41 -20.43
C ILE A 108 -14.88 -0.96 -19.94
N PRO A 109 -14.46 -0.02 -20.82
CA PRO A 109 -14.41 1.41 -20.49
C PRO A 109 -15.75 1.97 -19.98
N TRP A 110 -15.66 2.85 -18.97
CA TRP A 110 -16.83 3.42 -18.28
C TRP A 110 -17.81 4.11 -19.24
N GLU A 111 -17.29 4.75 -20.30
CA GLU A 111 -18.12 5.38 -21.33
C GLU A 111 -18.96 4.39 -22.14
N GLU A 112 -18.44 3.21 -22.46
CA GLU A 112 -19.18 2.19 -23.20
C GLU A 112 -20.25 1.54 -22.34
N LYS A 113 -19.98 1.37 -21.04
CA LYS A 113 -20.93 0.78 -20.10
C LYS A 113 -22.21 1.61 -19.90
N TYR A 114 -22.16 2.93 -20.09
CA TYR A 114 -23.27 3.84 -19.72
C TYR A 114 -23.78 4.76 -20.84
N LYS A 115 -23.36 4.58 -22.09
CA LYS A 115 -23.83 5.40 -23.23
C LYS A 115 -25.30 5.15 -23.65
N THR A 116 -26.04 4.23 -23.03
CA THR A 116 -27.38 3.81 -23.51
C THR A 116 -28.59 4.33 -22.71
N ASP A 117 -28.39 5.02 -21.57
CA ASP A 117 -29.51 5.48 -20.71
C ASP A 117 -29.88 6.98 -20.87
N GLY A 118 -29.56 7.55 -22.03
CA GLY A 118 -29.77 8.97 -22.33
C GLY A 118 -30.89 9.30 -23.33
N ASN A 119 -31.92 8.45 -23.48
CA ASN A 119 -33.05 8.76 -24.37
C ASN A 119 -34.37 8.85 -23.58
N LYS A 120 -34.67 10.05 -23.09
CA LYS A 120 -36.01 10.53 -22.75
C LYS A 120 -36.14 12.00 -23.12
#